data_AF-A0AA97NCS9-F1
#
_entry.id   AF-A0AA97NCS9-F1
#
_cell.length_a   1.000
_cell.length_b   1.000
_cell.length_c   1.000
_cell.angle_alpha   90.00
_cell.angle_beta   90.00
_cell.angle_gamma   90.00
#
_symmetry.space_group_name_H-M   'P 1'
#
loop_
_entity.id
_entity.type
_entity.pdbx_description
1 polymer ?
#
loop_
_entity_poly.entity_id
_entity_poly.type
_entity_poly.pdbx_seq_one_letter_code
_entity_poly.pdbx_strand_id
1 'polypeptide(L)'
;PRVRWLAPGPLQVLPGHFGVPRGERDRLRPPPGLPPPRARLILRDLSLTWALFGGRDFGPGPAHPRPPLHRPRPRSAGPAPPRWRSRGGPGRVPEQ
;
A
#
# COMPACT_ATOMS: atom_id res chain seq x y z
N PRO A 1 11.37 -9.76 -8.41
CA PRO A 1 10.03 -9.20 -8.73
C PRO A 1 10.06 -8.66 -10.16
N ARG A 2 9.07 -8.97 -11.00
CA ARG A 2 8.96 -8.45 -12.37
C ARG A 2 7.77 -7.51 -12.47
N VAL A 3 7.99 -6.28 -12.92
CA VAL A 3 6.91 -5.34 -13.23
C VAL A 3 6.29 -5.75 -14.57
N ARG A 4 4.97 -5.96 -14.59
CA ARG A 4 4.22 -6.24 -15.82
C ARG A 4 3.30 -5.07 -16.12
N TRP A 5 3.57 -4.38 -17.22
CA TRP A 5 2.66 -3.40 -17.79
C TRP A 5 1.48 -4.14 -18.42
N LEU A 6 0.25 -3.79 -18.02
CA LEU A 6 -0.97 -4.43 -18.52
C LEU A 6 -1.50 -3.79 -19.81
N ALA A 7 -1.11 -2.55 -20.09
CA ALA A 7 -1.47 -1.82 -21.28
C ALA A 7 -0.33 -0.85 -21.68
N PRO A 8 -0.10 -0.61 -22.98
CA PRO A 8 0.79 0.45 -23.43
C PRO A 8 0.09 1.81 -23.31
N GLY A 9 0.79 2.79 -22.75
CA GLY A 9 0.31 4.18 -22.70
C GLY A 9 -0.71 4.48 -21.59
N PRO A 10 -1.31 5.68 -21.61
CA PRO A 10 -2.25 6.12 -20.58
C PRO A 10 -3.57 5.34 -20.66
N LEU A 11 -4.06 4.87 -19.51
CA LEU A 11 -5.36 4.22 -19.41
C LEU A 11 -6.47 5.25 -19.61
N GLN A 12 -7.37 5.00 -20.56
CA GLN A 12 -8.58 5.80 -20.75
C GLN A 12 -9.64 5.37 -19.74
N VAL A 13 -10.09 6.31 -18.91
CA VAL A 13 -11.19 6.07 -17.96
C VAL A 13 -12.51 6.31 -18.69
N LEU A 14 -13.25 5.24 -18.96
CA LEU A 14 -14.56 5.32 -19.60
C LEU A 14 -15.65 5.58 -18.55
N PRO A 15 -16.47 6.63 -18.69
CA PRO A 15 -17.63 6.86 -17.81
C PRO A 15 -18.58 5.66 -17.85
N GLY A 16 -18.97 5.15 -16.68
CA GLY A 16 -19.90 4.02 -16.59
C GLY A 16 -19.39 2.69 -17.16
N HIS A 17 -18.06 2.52 -17.29
CA HIS A 17 -17.46 1.28 -17.84
C HIS A 17 -17.91 0.01 -17.12
N PHE A 18 -18.01 0.11 -15.79
CA PHE A 18 -18.57 -0.94 -14.95
C PHE A 18 -20.00 -0.57 -14.61
N GLY A 19 -20.91 -1.54 -14.71
CA GLY A 19 -22.27 -1.37 -14.22
C GLY A 19 -22.28 -1.02 -12.73
N VAL A 20 -23.23 -0.20 -12.31
CA VAL A 20 -23.44 0.10 -10.89
C VAL A 20 -23.64 -1.25 -10.16
N PRO A 21 -22.84 -1.56 -9.13
CA PRO A 21 -23.04 -2.75 -8.35
C PRO A 21 -24.48 -2.79 -7.86
N ARG A 22 -25.20 -3.89 -8.12
CA ARG A 22 -26.58 -4.06 -7.66
C ARG A 22 -26.60 -4.21 -6.14
N GLY A 23 -26.51 -3.07 -5.45
CA GLY A 23 -26.48 -2.98 -3.99
C GLY A 23 -25.35 -3.76 -3.32
N GLU A 24 -25.31 -3.65 -2.00
CA GLU A 24 -24.53 -4.57 -1.19
C GLU A 24 -25.21 -5.95 -1.23
N ARG A 25 -24.59 -6.88 -1.95
CA ARG A 25 -24.98 -8.29 -1.86
C ARG A 25 -24.38 -8.82 -0.57
N ASP A 26 -25.22 -9.37 0.32
CA ASP A 26 -24.75 -10.09 1.51
C ASP A 26 -23.70 -11.14 1.06
N ARG A 27 -22.43 -10.83 1.35
CA ARG A 27 -21.27 -11.64 0.94
C ARG A 27 -21.22 -12.98 1.67
N LEU A 28 -21.89 -13.06 2.81
CA LEU A 28 -21.99 -14.27 3.63
C LEU A 28 -23.24 -15.07 3.29
N ARG A 29 -24.16 -14.51 2.47
CA ARG A 29 -25.34 -15.24 2.02
C ARG A 29 -24.90 -16.48 1.25
N PRO A 30 -25.32 -17.68 1.70
CA PRO A 30 -25.01 -18.90 0.99
C PRO A 30 -25.65 -18.87 -0.41
N PRO A 31 -24.99 -19.45 -1.43
CA PRO A 31 -25.61 -19.70 -2.72
C PRO A 31 -26.96 -20.44 -2.60
N PRO A 32 -27.91 -20.21 -3.54
CA PRO A 32 -29.18 -20.92 -3.57
C PRO A 32 -28.97 -22.43 -3.64
N GLY A 33 -29.77 -23.20 -2.88
CA GLY A 33 -29.72 -24.67 -2.90
C GLY A 33 -28.67 -25.30 -1.98
N LEU A 34 -27.92 -24.51 -1.19
CA LEU A 34 -27.07 -25.10 -0.16
C LEU A 34 -27.92 -25.76 0.95
N PRO A 35 -27.52 -26.95 1.44
CA PRO A 35 -28.17 -27.56 2.59
C PRO A 35 -27.90 -26.74 3.86
N PRO A 36 -28.73 -26.89 4.91
CA PRO A 36 -28.47 -26.30 6.21
C PRO A 36 -27.10 -26.74 6.78
N PRO A 37 -26.35 -25.85 7.45
CA PRO A 37 -25.06 -26.19 8.02
C PRO A 37 -25.21 -27.22 9.14
N ARG A 38 -24.37 -28.26 9.14
CA ARG A 38 -24.37 -29.31 10.18
C ARG A 38 -23.81 -28.84 11.52
N ALA A 39 -22.89 -27.88 11.51
CA ALA A 39 -22.29 -27.29 12.70
C ALA A 39 -21.91 -25.82 12.44
N ARG A 40 -21.78 -25.03 13.50
CA ARG A 40 -21.31 -23.64 13.45
C ARG A 40 -20.02 -23.55 14.25
N LEU A 41 -18.94 -23.11 13.59
CA LEU A 41 -17.64 -22.92 14.22
C LEU A 41 -17.39 -21.42 14.39
N ILE A 42 -16.84 -21.03 15.53
CA ILE A 42 -16.48 -19.64 15.83
C ILE A 42 -14.98 -19.61 16.10
N LEU A 43 -14.27 -18.74 15.39
CA LEU A 43 -12.87 -18.44 15.66
C LEU A 43 -12.80 -17.51 16.88
N ARG A 44 -12.17 -17.97 17.96
CA ARG A 44 -12.05 -17.18 19.20
C ARG A 44 -10.93 -16.16 19.11
N ASP A 45 -9.74 -16.63 18.75
CA ASP A 45 -8.54 -15.81 18.66
C ASP A 45 -7.82 -16.03 17.33
N LEU A 46 -7.40 -14.94 16.69
CA LEU A 46 -6.57 -14.93 15.49
C LEU A 46 -5.44 -13.91 15.67
N SER A 47 -4.20 -14.37 15.62
CA SER A 47 -3.03 -13.48 15.64
C SER A 47 -2.43 -13.42 14.24
N LEU A 48 -2.41 -12.22 13.66
CA LEU A 48 -1.77 -11.95 12.37
C LEU A 48 -0.67 -10.91 12.57
N THR A 49 0.55 -11.24 12.16
CA THR A 49 1.64 -10.27 12.04
C THR A 49 1.86 -9.97 10.58
N TRP A 50 1.56 -8.74 10.16
CA TRP A 50 1.85 -8.26 8.81
C TRP A 50 2.91 -7.17 8.87
N ALA A 51 4.04 -7.40 8.20
CA ALA A 51 5.06 -6.39 7.97
C ALA A 51 4.99 -5.91 6.52
N LEU A 52 4.47 -4.70 6.33
CA LEU A 52 4.56 -3.99 5.05
C LEU A 52 5.90 -3.28 4.96
N PHE A 53 6.80 -3.83 4.17
CA PHE A 53 8.04 -3.14 3.83
C PHE A 53 7.76 -2.19 2.67
N GLY A 54 7.65 -0.90 2.97
CA GLY A 54 7.58 0.12 1.93
C GLY A 54 8.84 0.11 1.07
N GLY A 55 8.68 -0.05 -0.23
CA GLY A 55 9.71 0.22 -1.22
C GLY A 55 9.76 1.71 -1.55
N ARG A 56 10.87 2.14 -2.14
CA ARG A 56 10.99 3.43 -2.84
C ARG A 56 10.56 3.21 -4.30
N ASP A 57 9.33 2.73 -4.50
CA ASP A 57 8.83 2.28 -5.82
C ASP A 57 8.65 3.44 -6.80
N PHE A 58 8.58 4.65 -6.25
CA PHE A 58 8.76 5.90 -6.97
C PHE A 58 10.13 6.43 -6.58
N GLY A 59 11.15 6.10 -7.38
CA GLY A 59 12.45 6.76 -7.31
C GLY A 59 12.30 8.28 -7.36
N PRO A 60 13.38 9.07 -7.18
CA PRO A 60 13.31 10.49 -7.53
C PRO A 60 12.87 10.57 -8.99
N GLY A 61 11.58 10.88 -9.23
CA GLY A 61 11.12 11.29 -10.55
C GLY A 61 12.03 12.43 -11.03
N PRO A 62 12.15 12.63 -12.36
CA PRO A 62 13.05 13.64 -12.91
C PRO A 62 12.86 14.93 -12.12
N ALA A 63 13.93 15.31 -11.41
CA ALA A 63 13.91 16.46 -10.54
C ALA A 63 13.61 17.65 -11.44
N HIS A 64 12.38 18.16 -11.40
CA HIS A 64 12.13 19.50 -11.91
C HIS A 64 13.19 20.40 -11.25
N PRO A 65 14.01 21.13 -12.03
CA PRO A 65 15.08 21.92 -11.48
C PRO A 65 14.47 22.96 -10.54
N ARG A 66 14.57 22.69 -9.24
CA ARG A 66 14.24 23.68 -8.22
C ARG A 66 15.41 24.67 -8.19
N PRO A 67 15.14 25.99 -8.26
CA PRO A 67 16.20 26.98 -8.12
C PRO A 67 16.89 26.81 -6.75
N PRO A 68 18.19 27.14 -6.64
CA PRO A 68 18.99 26.80 -5.47
C PRO A 68 18.50 27.58 -4.26
N LEU A 69 17.84 26.90 -3.32
CA LEU A 69 17.75 27.42 -1.96
C LEU A 69 19.05 27.09 -1.22
N HIS A 70 19.61 28.12 -0.60
CA HIS A 70 20.77 28.10 0.29
C HIS A 70 20.89 26.81 1.11
N ARG A 71 21.99 26.08 0.90
CA ARG A 71 22.32 24.84 1.62
C ARG A 71 22.89 25.17 3.01
N PRO A 72 22.30 24.71 4.14
CA PRO A 72 23.01 24.70 5.40
C PRO A 72 23.98 23.51 5.45
N ARG A 73 25.12 23.72 6.12
CA ARG A 73 26.27 22.82 6.29
C ARG A 73 25.88 21.43 6.84
N PRO A 74 26.66 20.35 6.55
CA PRO A 74 26.38 19.04 7.11
C PRO A 74 26.74 19.01 8.59
N ARG A 75 25.78 18.61 9.45
CA ARG A 75 26.06 18.19 10.83
C ARG A 75 26.60 16.76 10.83
N SER A 76 27.58 16.54 11.69
CA SER A 76 28.40 15.36 11.91
C SER A 76 27.65 14.03 11.94
N ALA A 77 28.28 13.00 11.37
CA ALA A 77 27.80 11.62 11.34
C ALA A 77 27.81 10.99 12.74
N GLY A 78 26.63 10.67 13.27
CA GLY A 78 26.46 9.75 14.40
C GLY A 78 26.43 8.27 13.94
N PRO A 79 26.48 7.30 14.88
CA PRO A 79 26.59 5.89 14.54
C PRO A 79 25.35 5.39 13.79
N ALA A 80 25.56 4.47 12.83
CA ALA A 80 24.50 3.94 11.98
C ALA A 80 23.47 3.13 12.81
N PRO A 81 22.15 3.30 12.58
CA PRO A 81 21.13 2.55 13.29
C PRO A 81 21.10 1.08 12.82
N PRO A 82 20.57 0.18 13.66
CA PRO A 82 20.49 -1.25 13.33
C PRO A 82 19.65 -1.50 12.07
N ARG A 83 20.15 -2.45 11.27
CA ARG A 83 19.72 -2.88 9.91
C ARG A 83 18.22 -3.18 9.70
N TRP A 84 17.40 -3.25 10.74
CA TRP A 84 15.96 -3.56 10.66
C TRP A 84 15.07 -2.31 10.62
N ARG A 85 15.63 -1.12 10.90
CA ARG A 85 14.93 0.13 10.63
C ARG A 85 15.27 0.58 9.22
N SER A 86 14.40 0.28 8.26
CA SER A 86 14.32 1.10 7.06
C SER A 86 14.04 2.53 7.54
N ARG A 87 15.03 3.41 7.42
CA ARG A 87 14.79 4.84 7.60
C ARG A 87 13.69 5.18 6.60
N GLY A 88 12.49 5.45 7.10
CA GLY A 88 11.39 5.92 6.28
C GLY A 88 11.85 7.09 5.41
N GLY A 89 11.16 7.31 4.30
CA GLY A 89 11.52 8.36 3.35
C GLY A 89 11.75 9.73 4.02
N PRO A 90 12.57 10.61 3.40
CA PRO A 90 12.85 11.94 3.93
C PRO A 90 11.54 12.70 4.21
N GLY A 91 11.39 13.24 5.43
CA GLY A 91 10.23 14.06 5.82
C GLY A 91 9.39 13.53 6.98
N ARG A 92 9.71 12.37 7.57
CA ARG A 92 9.07 11.97 8.84
C ARG A 92 9.77 12.66 10.00
N VAL A 93 9.14 13.71 10.54
CA VAL A 93 9.41 14.16 11.91
C VAL A 93 9.00 13.04 12.85
N PRO A 94 9.89 12.53 13.71
CA PRO A 94 9.46 11.71 14.84
C PRO A 94 8.55 12.58 15.71
N GLU A 95 7.35 12.12 16.04
CA GLU A 95 6.62 12.72 17.16
C GLU A 95 7.45 12.55 18.44
N GLN A 96 7.43 13.60 19.26
CA GLN A 96 8.25 13.77 20.47
C GLN A 96 7.92 12.74 21.55
#